data_AF-A0A3E3DHL4-F1
#
_entry.id   AF-A0A3E3DHL4-F1
#
_cell.length_a   1.000
_cell.length_b   1.000
_cell.length_c   1.000
_cell.angle_alpha   90.00
_cell.angle_beta   90.00
_cell.angle_gamma   90.00
#
_symmetry.space_group_name_H-M   'P 1'
#
loop_
_entity.id
_entity.type
_entity.pdbx_description
1 polymer ?
#
loop_
_entity_poly.entity_id
_entity_poly.type
_entity_poly.pdbx_seq_one_letter_code
_entity_poly.pdbx_strand_id
1 'polypeptide(L)'
;MKDFDELAEGLSDLPEWNIMEDTGLERQIERQINRRITKISLRTLFAVAIAAAVLLLIINPVMKLCSFNPRPLFTSAEAAYENEFTKYMRVYYETAQPYVTVYDSSLKDRGFGRYVIEMSVLDTSSPIYVGFPPNVKMNVNWGRIAVEDPQNLTAVTANRYGYGLMSEEDKAALKEEMEELPDSSVIHLSLSTRTAKPVSEVIDAPIQVNWVEIYNEEGKVRGGLTIRKSIMGEDERDRVGMTDEELKQEYLGNLEYLLSQPQLLNALGLRMGSKGRYYVYPTTVEPVKVLLDQTREQAVLTTKNYCISGKKQEILDYLNTIDYTSVMVDDVRLSILER
;
A
#
# COMPACT_ATOMS: atom_id res chain seq x y z
N MET A 1 -31.28 -47.83 8.99
CA MET A 1 -31.60 -49.27 8.95
C MET A 1 -30.41 -50.14 8.55
N LYS A 2 -29.45 -49.68 7.73
CA LYS A 2 -28.25 -50.48 7.38
C LYS A 2 -27.28 -50.77 8.55
N ASP A 3 -27.22 -49.91 9.57
CA ASP A 3 -26.29 -50.07 10.70
C ASP A 3 -26.74 -51.09 11.77
N PHE A 4 -28.01 -51.52 11.75
CA PHE A 4 -28.54 -52.48 12.73
C PHE A 4 -28.34 -53.94 12.28
N ASP A 5 -28.36 -54.20 10.97
CA ASP A 5 -28.18 -55.55 10.41
C ASP A 5 -26.72 -56.00 10.46
N GLU A 6 -25.75 -55.09 10.28
CA GLU A 6 -24.30 -55.36 10.44
C GLU A 6 -23.91 -55.67 11.90
N LEU A 7 -24.67 -55.13 12.86
CA LEU A 7 -24.51 -55.40 14.30
C LEU A 7 -25.07 -56.78 14.69
N ALA A 8 -26.07 -57.29 13.96
CA ALA A 8 -26.67 -58.60 14.18
C ALA A 8 -25.83 -59.75 13.59
N GLU A 9 -25.19 -59.54 12.43
CA GLU A 9 -24.24 -60.51 11.84
C GLU A 9 -22.97 -60.71 12.67
N GLY A 10 -22.53 -59.68 13.41
CA GLY A 10 -21.39 -59.79 14.32
C GLY A 10 -21.66 -60.60 15.60
N LEU A 11 -22.93 -60.93 15.88
CA LEU A 11 -23.36 -61.68 17.08
C LEU A 11 -23.61 -63.17 16.80
N SER A 12 -23.70 -63.58 15.52
CA SER A 12 -23.95 -64.99 15.14
C SER A 12 -22.70 -65.87 15.07
N ASP A 13 -21.50 -65.29 15.13
CA ASP A 13 -20.21 -66.01 15.14
C ASP A 13 -19.63 -66.17 16.55
N LEU A 14 -20.48 -66.46 17.53
CA LEU A 14 -20.04 -66.84 18.88
C LEU A 14 -19.93 -68.37 18.96
N PRO A 15 -18.73 -68.96 19.16
CA PRO A 15 -18.62 -70.39 19.40
C PRO A 15 -19.30 -70.74 20.73
N GLU A 16 -20.03 -71.86 20.73
CA GLU A 16 -20.72 -72.41 21.89
C GLU A 16 -19.80 -72.48 23.12
N TRP A 17 -20.28 -71.89 24.20
CA TRP A 17 -19.56 -71.73 25.46
C TRP A 17 -19.32 -73.09 26.11
N ASN A 18 -18.09 -73.58 26.03
CA ASN A 18 -17.60 -74.62 26.92
C ASN A 18 -16.95 -73.96 28.13
N ILE A 19 -17.48 -74.27 29.32
CA ILE A 19 -17.08 -73.72 30.61
C ILE A 19 -15.64 -74.13 30.91
N MET A 20 -14.67 -73.26 30.62
CA MET A 20 -13.30 -73.35 31.12
C MET A 20 -12.72 -71.95 31.40
N GLU A 21 -12.49 -71.69 32.69
CA GLU A 21 -11.66 -70.64 33.32
C GLU A 21 -12.02 -69.15 33.12
N ASP A 22 -12.70 -68.61 34.13
CA ASP A 22 -13.13 -67.20 34.31
C ASP A 22 -11.98 -66.17 34.16
N THR A 23 -10.76 -66.52 34.57
CA THR A 23 -9.57 -65.66 34.43
C THR A 23 -9.03 -65.56 32.99
N GLY A 24 -9.41 -66.51 32.12
CA GLY A 24 -9.02 -66.50 30.71
C GLY A 24 -9.89 -65.56 29.88
N LEU A 25 -11.17 -65.45 30.23
CA LEU A 25 -12.16 -64.65 29.52
C LEU A 25 -11.95 -63.15 29.75
N GLU A 26 -11.72 -62.72 31.00
CA GLU A 26 -11.40 -61.33 31.33
C GLU A 26 -10.13 -60.84 30.62
N ARG A 27 -9.06 -61.66 30.64
CA ARG A 27 -7.81 -61.36 29.92
C ARG A 27 -8.00 -61.29 28.40
N GLN A 28 -8.91 -62.08 27.85
CA GLN A 28 -9.23 -62.04 26.42
C GLN A 28 -10.02 -60.78 26.05
N ILE A 29 -11.01 -60.40 26.87
CA ILE A 29 -11.80 -59.18 26.71
C ILE A 29 -10.89 -57.95 26.82
N GLU A 30 -10.03 -57.88 27.84
CA GLU A 30 -9.11 -56.76 28.06
C GLU A 30 -8.10 -56.61 26.91
N ARG A 31 -7.58 -57.73 26.38
CA ARG A 31 -6.73 -57.73 25.18
C ARG A 31 -7.47 -57.24 23.95
N GLN A 32 -8.74 -57.64 23.76
CA GLN A 32 -9.53 -57.18 22.62
C GLN A 32 -9.87 -55.68 22.73
N ILE A 33 -10.22 -55.20 23.92
CA ILE A 33 -10.48 -53.77 24.19
C ILE A 33 -9.21 -52.95 23.96
N ASN A 34 -8.07 -53.34 24.52
CA ASN A 34 -6.80 -52.64 24.32
C ASN A 34 -6.36 -52.63 22.86
N ARG A 35 -6.60 -53.71 22.10
CA ARG A 35 -6.34 -53.73 20.65
C ARG A 35 -7.25 -52.76 19.90
N ARG A 36 -8.54 -52.70 20.26
CA ARG A 36 -9.50 -51.76 19.63
C ARG A 36 -9.18 -50.31 19.96
N ILE A 37 -8.89 -49.99 21.22
CA ILE A 37 -8.49 -48.64 21.67
C ILE A 37 -7.19 -48.23 20.98
N THR A 38 -6.16 -49.09 20.98
CA THR A 38 -4.89 -48.80 20.31
C THR A 38 -5.09 -48.56 18.81
N LYS A 39 -5.95 -49.34 18.14
CA LYS A 39 -6.25 -49.17 16.72
C LYS A 39 -6.98 -47.86 16.44
N ILE A 40 -7.92 -47.45 17.30
CA ILE A 40 -8.62 -46.17 17.19
C ILE A 40 -7.63 -45.02 17.43
N SER A 41 -6.84 -45.07 18.50
CA SER A 41 -5.83 -44.07 18.83
C SER A 41 -4.79 -43.90 17.72
N LEU A 42 -4.29 -45.00 17.13
CA LEU A 42 -3.37 -44.93 15.98
C LEU A 42 -4.04 -44.31 14.76
N ARG A 43 -5.29 -44.66 14.46
CA ARG A 43 -6.03 -44.06 13.33
C ARG A 43 -6.23 -42.56 13.52
N THR A 44 -6.59 -42.13 14.73
CA THR A 44 -6.74 -40.71 15.07
C THR A 44 -5.40 -39.97 14.98
N LEU A 45 -4.34 -40.55 15.54
CA LEU A 45 -3.00 -39.95 15.49
C LEU A 45 -2.46 -39.86 14.07
N PHE A 46 -2.71 -40.88 13.24
CA PHE A 46 -2.38 -40.87 11.82
C PHE A 46 -3.20 -39.83 11.05
N ALA A 47 -4.50 -39.69 11.34
CA ALA A 47 -5.34 -38.65 10.74
C ALA A 47 -4.86 -37.23 11.12
N VAL A 48 -4.48 -37.01 12.38
CA VAL A 48 -3.89 -35.73 12.83
C VAL A 48 -2.55 -35.47 12.15
N ALA A 49 -1.69 -36.48 12.03
CA ALA A 49 -0.41 -36.38 11.34
C ALA A 49 -0.59 -36.05 9.84
N ILE A 50 -1.55 -36.70 9.17
CA ILE A 50 -1.91 -36.37 7.78
C ILE A 50 -2.43 -34.94 7.68
N ALA A 51 -3.34 -34.52 8.56
CA ALA A 51 -3.86 -33.15 8.55
C ALA A 51 -2.74 -32.12 8.75
N ALA A 52 -1.81 -32.38 9.68
CA ALA A 52 -0.63 -31.55 9.88
C ALA A 52 0.29 -31.53 8.64
N ALA A 53 0.51 -32.68 8.00
CA ALA A 53 1.29 -32.77 6.76
C ALA A 53 0.63 -32.00 5.61
N VAL A 54 -0.69 -32.09 5.43
CA VAL A 54 -1.44 -31.33 4.43
C VAL A 54 -1.32 -29.82 4.69
N LEU A 55 -1.48 -29.38 5.94
CA LEU A 55 -1.32 -27.98 6.32
C LEU A 55 0.10 -27.46 6.03
N LEU A 56 1.12 -28.23 6.39
CA LEU A 56 2.52 -27.80 6.30
C LEU A 56 3.13 -27.94 4.90
N LEU A 57 2.78 -28.99 4.15
CA LEU A 57 3.40 -29.35 2.87
C LEU A 57 2.57 -28.95 1.66
N ILE A 58 1.26 -28.74 1.81
CA ILE A 58 0.39 -28.38 0.68
C ILE A 58 -0.14 -26.96 0.87
N ILE A 59 -0.88 -26.71 1.95
CA ILE A 59 -1.55 -25.42 2.14
C ILE A 59 -0.53 -24.29 2.34
N ASN A 60 0.47 -24.49 3.19
CA ASN A 60 1.48 -23.46 3.47
C ASN A 60 2.30 -23.04 2.23
N PRO A 61 2.83 -23.95 1.38
CA PRO A 61 3.49 -23.56 0.14
C PRO A 61 2.56 -22.87 -0.86
N VAL A 62 1.32 -23.34 -1.02
CA VAL A 62 0.33 -22.71 -1.91
C VAL A 62 0.00 -21.30 -1.42
N MET A 63 -0.20 -21.12 -0.11
CA MET A 63 -0.41 -19.81 0.49
C MET A 63 0.79 -18.91 0.25
N LYS A 64 2.03 -19.39 0.41
CA LYS A 64 3.24 -18.60 0.09
C LYS A 64 3.36 -18.22 -1.39
N LEU A 65 2.80 -19.03 -2.30
CA LEU A 65 2.82 -18.75 -3.73
C LEU A 65 1.76 -17.71 -4.12
N CYS A 66 0.61 -17.72 -3.45
CA CYS A 66 -0.52 -16.83 -3.76
C CYS A 66 -0.61 -15.59 -2.86
N SER A 67 0.16 -15.54 -1.77
CA SER A 67 0.13 -14.48 -0.76
C SER A 67 1.43 -13.71 -0.74
N PHE A 68 1.34 -12.40 -0.54
CA PHE A 68 2.51 -11.55 -0.42
C PHE A 68 3.47 -12.03 0.69
N ASN A 69 4.74 -12.25 0.32
CA ASN A 69 5.83 -12.56 1.23
C ASN A 69 6.91 -11.46 1.13
N PRO A 70 7.12 -10.64 2.18
CA PRO A 70 8.03 -9.50 2.11
C PRO A 70 9.51 -9.90 2.11
N ARG A 71 9.90 -11.09 2.60
CA ARG A 71 11.31 -11.43 2.83
C ARG A 71 12.25 -11.14 1.65
N PRO A 72 11.93 -11.51 0.40
CA PRO A 72 12.83 -11.28 -0.73
C PRO A 72 13.18 -9.81 -0.94
N LEU A 73 12.28 -8.89 -0.55
CA LEU A 73 12.45 -7.44 -0.70
C LEU A 73 13.40 -6.84 0.35
N PHE A 74 13.82 -7.61 1.36
CA PHE A 74 14.74 -7.19 2.43
C PHE A 74 16.09 -7.92 2.38
N THR A 75 16.31 -8.82 1.41
CA THR A 75 17.48 -9.71 1.38
C THR A 75 18.38 -9.50 0.16
N SER A 76 18.21 -8.45 -0.63
CA SER A 76 19.05 -8.24 -1.81
C SER A 76 20.51 -7.99 -1.41
N ALA A 77 21.43 -8.76 -2.00
CA ALA A 77 22.87 -8.66 -1.76
C ALA A 77 23.49 -7.37 -2.34
N GLU A 78 22.72 -6.64 -3.15
CA GLU A 78 23.08 -5.37 -3.78
C GLU A 78 22.74 -4.15 -2.90
N ALA A 79 21.98 -4.33 -1.81
CA ALA A 79 21.55 -3.26 -0.92
C ALA A 79 22.68 -2.82 0.03
N ALA A 80 23.63 -2.04 -0.47
CA ALA A 80 24.60 -1.37 0.41
C ALA A 80 23.94 -0.25 1.23
N TYR A 81 22.86 0.37 0.73
CA TYR A 81 22.25 1.56 1.32
C TYR A 81 20.72 1.51 1.47
N GLU A 82 19.99 0.83 0.58
CA GLU A 82 18.51 0.79 0.61
C GLU A 82 17.98 -0.60 0.22
N ASN A 83 16.94 -1.07 0.91
CA ASN A 83 16.27 -2.32 0.55
C ASN A 83 15.15 -2.10 -0.49
N GLU A 84 14.87 -3.14 -1.28
CA GLU A 84 13.90 -3.11 -2.38
C GLU A 84 12.48 -2.75 -1.91
N PHE A 85 12.10 -3.12 -0.67
CA PHE A 85 10.81 -2.73 -0.12
C PHE A 85 10.71 -1.22 0.10
N THR A 86 11.73 -0.57 0.67
CA THR A 86 11.76 0.88 0.86
C THR A 86 11.64 1.61 -0.48
N LYS A 87 12.44 1.19 -1.48
CA LYS A 87 12.40 1.76 -2.83
C LYS A 87 11.01 1.64 -3.46
N TYR A 88 10.41 0.44 -3.38
CA TYR A 88 9.04 0.21 -3.86
C TYR A 88 8.01 1.12 -3.17
N MET A 89 8.08 1.22 -1.84
CA MET A 89 7.13 2.04 -1.08
C MET A 89 7.30 3.53 -1.35
N ARG A 90 8.52 4.02 -1.60
CA ARG A 90 8.75 5.40 -2.04
C ARG A 90 8.05 5.68 -3.36
N VAL A 91 8.23 4.83 -4.37
CA VAL A 91 7.56 4.97 -5.67
C VAL A 91 6.04 4.84 -5.53
N TYR A 92 5.56 3.91 -4.70
CA TYR A 92 4.13 3.75 -4.43
C TYR A 92 3.50 5.01 -3.85
N TYR A 93 4.08 5.59 -2.79
CA TYR A 93 3.53 6.80 -2.17
C TYR A 93 3.69 8.03 -3.04
N GLU A 94 4.84 8.20 -3.73
CA GLU A 94 5.05 9.26 -4.72
C GLU A 94 3.97 9.24 -5.80
N THR A 95 3.66 8.05 -6.32
CA THR A 95 2.65 7.88 -7.37
C THR A 95 1.24 8.09 -6.81
N ALA A 96 1.00 7.75 -5.55
CA ALA A 96 -0.33 7.77 -4.95
C ALA A 96 -0.76 9.14 -4.43
N GLN A 97 0.15 9.91 -3.82
CA GLN A 97 -0.21 11.14 -3.12
C GLN A 97 0.96 12.11 -2.95
N PRO A 98 0.69 13.41 -2.81
CA PRO A 98 1.72 14.39 -2.54
C PRO A 98 2.29 14.25 -1.11
N TYR A 99 3.48 14.81 -0.92
CA TYR A 99 4.14 15.04 0.37
C TYR A 99 4.56 13.81 1.18
N VAL A 100 4.38 12.58 0.68
CA VAL A 100 4.73 11.38 1.43
C VAL A 100 5.93 10.68 0.80
N THR A 101 6.97 10.44 1.61
CA THR A 101 8.11 9.62 1.20
C THR A 101 8.47 8.60 2.28
N VAL A 102 9.09 7.49 1.88
CA VAL A 102 9.60 6.47 2.78
C VAL A 102 11.12 6.59 2.82
N TYR A 103 11.64 6.79 4.03
CA TYR A 103 13.08 6.95 4.26
C TYR A 103 13.77 5.60 4.41
N ASP A 104 13.26 4.76 5.30
CA ASP A 104 13.78 3.42 5.54
C ASP A 104 12.67 2.46 5.96
N SER A 105 13.03 1.18 5.96
CA SER A 105 12.16 0.12 6.45
C SER A 105 12.97 -1.05 6.99
N SER A 106 12.37 -1.80 7.93
CA SER A 106 12.94 -3.03 8.48
C SER A 106 11.89 -4.12 8.61
N LEU A 107 12.33 -5.37 8.52
CA LEU A 107 11.47 -6.55 8.58
C LEU A 107 11.71 -7.36 9.85
N LYS A 108 10.63 -7.63 10.59
CA LYS A 108 10.59 -8.61 11.69
C LYS A 108 9.74 -9.80 11.29
N ASP A 109 10.39 -10.95 11.11
CA ASP A 109 9.73 -12.23 10.87
C ASP A 109 9.14 -12.77 12.18
N ARG A 110 7.82 -12.95 12.22
CA ARG A 110 7.10 -13.53 13.37
C ARG A 110 6.79 -15.02 13.18
N GLY A 111 7.24 -15.61 12.07
CA GLY A 111 6.96 -17.00 11.71
C GLY A 111 5.54 -17.20 11.17
N PHE A 112 5.27 -18.40 10.62
CA PHE A 112 3.95 -18.82 10.15
C PHE A 112 3.26 -17.87 9.15
N GLY A 113 4.05 -17.19 8.30
CA GLY A 113 3.52 -16.24 7.32
C GLY A 113 3.05 -14.92 7.92
N ARG A 114 3.54 -14.60 9.13
CA ARG A 114 3.30 -13.33 9.82
C ARG A 114 4.57 -12.50 9.84
N TYR A 115 4.43 -11.23 9.47
CA TYR A 115 5.54 -10.28 9.41
C TYR A 115 5.11 -8.94 10.01
N VAL A 116 6.07 -8.25 10.60
CA VAL A 116 5.92 -6.84 10.95
C VAL A 116 6.97 -6.08 10.16
N ILE A 117 6.54 -5.17 9.31
CA ILE A 117 7.42 -4.24 8.62
C ILE A 117 7.30 -2.90 9.33
N GLU A 118 8.41 -2.36 9.81
CA GLU A 118 8.46 -1.04 10.44
C GLU A 118 9.05 -0.06 9.41
N MET A 119 8.41 1.08 9.20
CA MET A 119 8.81 2.09 8.23
C MET A 119 8.98 3.46 8.90
N SER A 120 9.96 4.22 8.43
CA SER A 120 10.05 5.66 8.69
C SER A 120 9.47 6.41 7.50
N VAL A 121 8.26 6.92 7.68
CA VAL A 121 7.54 7.72 6.69
C VAL A 121 7.66 9.19 7.04
N LEU A 122 7.89 10.03 6.05
CA LEU A 122 8.15 11.45 6.24
C LEU A 122 7.15 12.27 5.43
N ASP A 123 6.70 13.35 6.05
CA ASP A 123 5.95 14.42 5.41
C ASP A 123 6.93 15.45 4.85
N THR A 124 7.03 15.53 3.52
CA THR A 124 7.94 16.44 2.81
C THR A 124 7.38 17.85 2.67
N SER A 125 6.16 18.11 3.13
CA SER A 125 5.74 19.48 3.38
C SER A 125 6.48 20.06 4.59
N SER A 126 6.92 19.22 5.54
CA SER A 126 7.59 19.56 6.80
C SER A 126 9.12 19.57 6.74
N PRO A 127 9.82 20.31 7.63
CA PRO A 127 11.24 20.07 7.87
C PRO A 127 11.46 18.59 8.17
N ILE A 128 12.38 17.99 7.42
CA ILE A 128 12.66 16.56 7.54
C ILE A 128 13.66 16.33 8.64
N TYR A 129 13.32 15.41 9.53
CA TYR A 129 14.21 14.93 10.57
C TYR A 129 14.47 13.44 10.35
N VAL A 130 15.74 13.07 10.21
CA VAL A 130 16.18 11.69 9.98
C VAL A 130 16.71 11.05 11.26
N GLY A 131 16.64 9.73 11.35
CA GLY A 131 17.14 8.97 12.50
C GLY A 131 16.16 8.82 13.67
N PHE A 132 14.91 9.23 13.49
CA PHE A 132 13.84 8.91 14.44
C PHE A 132 13.41 7.44 14.34
N PRO A 133 12.84 6.86 15.42
CA PRO A 133 12.26 5.52 15.36
C PRO A 133 11.16 5.42 14.29
N PRO A 134 10.92 4.21 13.74
CA PRO A 134 9.84 3.99 12.79
C PRO A 134 8.49 4.45 13.33
N ASN A 135 7.73 5.17 12.50
CA ASN A 135 6.46 5.78 12.85
C ASN A 135 5.25 5.09 12.19
N VAL A 136 5.48 4.18 11.25
CA VAL A 136 4.43 3.37 10.62
C VAL A 136 4.77 1.89 10.71
N LYS A 137 3.77 1.05 11.00
CA LYS A 137 3.93 -0.42 11.02
C LYS A 137 2.95 -1.09 10.09
N MET A 138 3.44 -2.02 9.28
CA MET A 138 2.62 -2.91 8.46
C MET A 138 2.67 -4.33 9.03
N ASN A 139 1.53 -4.77 9.56
CA ASN A 139 1.33 -6.15 10.00
C ASN A 139 0.87 -6.98 8.81
N VAL A 140 1.73 -7.86 8.31
CA VAL A 140 1.40 -8.80 7.24
C VAL A 140 0.97 -10.11 7.87
N ASN A 141 -0.29 -10.49 7.71
CA ASN A 141 -0.83 -11.76 8.22
C ASN A 141 -1.36 -12.58 7.05
N TRP A 142 -0.60 -13.62 6.67
CA TRP A 142 -0.95 -14.51 5.54
C TRP A 142 -1.22 -13.71 4.25
N GLY A 143 -0.33 -12.77 3.93
CA GLY A 143 -0.40 -11.92 2.73
C GLY A 143 -1.31 -10.70 2.83
N ARG A 144 -2.11 -10.57 3.89
CA ARG A 144 -2.95 -9.37 4.11
C ARG A 144 -2.18 -8.34 4.92
N ILE A 145 -2.21 -7.09 4.48
CA ILE A 145 -1.54 -5.98 5.15
C ILE A 145 -2.55 -5.20 6.00
N ALA A 146 -2.22 -5.00 7.28
CA ALA A 146 -2.88 -4.03 8.15
C ALA A 146 -1.86 -2.95 8.54
N VAL A 147 -2.24 -1.68 8.43
CA VAL A 147 -1.35 -0.53 8.68
C VAL A 147 -1.69 0.12 10.01
N GLU A 148 -0.70 0.27 10.88
CA GLU A 148 -0.74 1.12 12.07
C GLU A 148 0.03 2.40 11.74
N ASP A 149 -0.69 3.52 11.71
CA ASP A 149 -0.16 4.83 11.34
C ASP A 149 -0.79 5.90 12.26
N PRO A 150 -0.24 6.10 13.46
CA PRO A 150 -0.83 6.98 14.47
C PRO A 150 -0.80 8.46 14.06
N GLN A 151 0.03 8.83 13.08
CA GLN A 151 0.18 10.20 12.59
C GLN A 151 -0.59 10.44 11.30
N ASN A 152 -1.26 9.41 10.74
CA ASN A 152 -1.97 9.45 9.47
C ASN A 152 -1.09 9.88 8.27
N LEU A 153 0.22 9.60 8.31
CA LEU A 153 1.16 10.00 7.25
C LEU A 153 0.95 9.24 5.93
N THR A 154 0.39 8.04 6.00
CA THR A 154 0.06 7.16 4.88
C THR A 154 -1.44 7.15 4.56
N ALA A 155 -2.23 7.91 5.34
CA ALA A 155 -3.63 8.14 5.07
C ALA A 155 -3.77 9.08 3.86
N VAL A 156 -4.84 8.89 3.10
CA VAL A 156 -5.10 9.67 1.90
C VAL A 156 -6.13 10.74 2.21
N THR A 157 -5.83 11.99 1.84
CA THR A 157 -6.78 13.10 1.97
C THR A 157 -7.83 12.99 0.89
N ALA A 158 -9.06 12.62 1.27
CA ALA A 158 -10.17 12.56 0.34
C ALA A 158 -10.51 13.95 -0.21
N ASN A 159 -10.68 14.06 -1.54
CA ASN A 159 -11.12 15.28 -2.22
C ASN A 159 -10.17 16.46 -2.09
N ARG A 160 -8.86 16.18 -2.05
CA ARG A 160 -7.78 17.17 -2.05
C ARG A 160 -7.93 18.28 -3.11
N TYR A 161 -8.57 17.98 -4.23
CA TYR A 161 -8.81 18.90 -5.35
C TYR A 161 -10.28 19.27 -5.54
N GLY A 162 -11.10 19.08 -4.49
CA GLY A 162 -12.50 19.48 -4.42
C GLY A 162 -13.49 18.60 -5.18
N TYR A 163 -14.77 18.73 -4.83
CA TYR A 163 -15.93 18.25 -5.61
C TYR A 163 -16.64 19.44 -6.28
N GLY A 164 -15.99 20.08 -7.25
CA GLY A 164 -16.65 21.12 -8.05
C GLY A 164 -15.81 22.38 -8.19
N LEU A 165 -16.45 23.40 -8.76
CA LEU A 165 -15.87 24.73 -8.94
C LEU A 165 -16.15 25.53 -7.66
N MET A 166 -15.10 26.05 -7.01
CA MET A 166 -15.25 27.11 -6.01
C MET A 166 -15.98 28.28 -6.65
N SER A 167 -16.92 28.88 -5.92
CA SER A 167 -17.56 30.12 -6.37
C SER A 167 -16.53 31.26 -6.38
N GLU A 168 -16.78 32.30 -7.17
CA GLU A 168 -15.89 33.48 -7.15
C GLU A 168 -15.91 34.19 -5.78
N GLU A 169 -16.99 34.05 -5.02
CA GLU A 169 -17.10 34.53 -3.64
C GLU A 169 -16.17 33.75 -2.69
N ASP A 170 -16.19 32.41 -2.75
CA ASP A 170 -15.29 31.57 -1.94
C ASP A 170 -13.82 31.81 -2.28
N LYS A 171 -13.53 32.06 -3.56
CA LYS A 171 -12.17 32.40 -4.02
C LYS A 171 -11.71 33.74 -3.45
N ALA A 172 -12.59 34.74 -3.43
CA ALA A 172 -12.28 36.06 -2.88
C ALA A 172 -12.08 35.99 -1.36
N ALA A 173 -12.98 35.29 -0.64
CA ALA A 173 -12.87 35.08 0.80
C ALA A 173 -11.58 34.35 1.19
N LEU A 174 -11.22 33.27 0.48
CA LEU A 174 -9.95 32.57 0.71
C LEU A 174 -8.73 33.50 0.51
N LYS A 175 -8.75 34.34 -0.53
CA LYS A 175 -7.66 35.29 -0.77
C LYS A 175 -7.56 36.34 0.33
N GLU A 176 -8.68 36.87 0.81
CA GLU A 176 -8.74 37.80 1.93
C GLU A 176 -8.13 37.17 3.21
N GLU A 177 -8.54 35.95 3.56
CA GLU A 177 -7.96 35.21 4.69
C GLU A 177 -6.45 34.97 4.53
N MET A 178 -5.99 34.67 3.31
CA MET A 178 -4.57 34.49 3.02
C MET A 178 -3.78 35.80 3.10
N GLU A 179 -4.38 36.95 2.78
CA GLU A 179 -3.75 38.27 2.89
C GLU A 179 -3.49 38.66 4.35
N GLU A 180 -4.36 38.23 5.28
CA GLU A 180 -4.23 38.45 6.73
C GLU A 180 -3.07 37.66 7.37
N LEU A 181 -2.55 36.64 6.69
CA LEU A 181 -1.41 35.88 7.19
C LEU A 181 -0.15 36.77 7.30
N PRO A 182 0.77 36.51 8.26
CA PRO A 182 2.05 37.21 8.32
C PRO A 182 2.86 37.06 7.02
N ASP A 183 3.64 38.08 6.65
CA ASP A 183 4.48 38.05 5.43
C ASP A 183 5.52 36.93 5.43
N SER A 184 5.93 36.49 6.62
CA SER A 184 6.84 35.35 6.80
C SER A 184 6.17 33.99 6.61
N SER A 185 4.87 33.94 6.32
CA SER A 185 4.14 32.68 6.13
C SER A 185 4.58 31.96 4.86
N VAL A 186 4.85 30.67 5.01
CA VAL A 186 5.01 29.70 3.92
C VAL A 186 3.74 28.87 3.85
N ILE A 187 3.14 28.82 2.67
CA ILE A 187 1.83 28.21 2.45
C ILE A 187 2.03 27.04 1.48
N HIS A 188 1.43 25.89 1.82
CA HIS A 188 1.32 24.73 0.94
C HIS A 188 -0.12 24.63 0.45
N LEU A 189 -0.31 24.52 -0.87
CA LEU A 189 -1.63 24.46 -1.49
C LEU A 189 -1.73 23.27 -2.44
N SER A 190 -2.90 22.62 -2.42
CA SER A 190 -3.36 21.74 -3.48
C SER A 190 -4.37 22.49 -4.33
N LEU A 191 -4.18 22.56 -5.65
CA LEU A 191 -5.07 23.31 -6.52
C LEU A 191 -5.41 22.57 -7.81
N SER A 192 -6.58 22.91 -8.36
CA SER A 192 -7.08 22.40 -9.64
C SER A 192 -7.28 23.52 -10.64
N THR A 193 -6.82 23.38 -11.88
CA THR A 193 -7.02 24.35 -12.98
C THR A 193 -8.17 23.95 -13.89
N ARG A 194 -8.75 24.92 -14.59
CA ARG A 194 -9.87 24.66 -15.52
C ARG A 194 -9.42 23.80 -16.71
N THR A 195 -8.29 24.16 -17.29
CA THR A 195 -7.69 23.50 -18.45
C THR A 195 -6.46 22.70 -18.04
N ALA A 196 -6.25 21.57 -18.72
CA ALA A 196 -5.02 20.80 -18.54
C ALA A 196 -3.88 21.52 -19.25
N LYS A 197 -2.69 21.50 -18.65
CA LYS A 197 -1.46 22.08 -19.21
C LYS A 197 -0.34 21.04 -19.21
N PRO A 198 0.65 21.15 -20.11
CA PRO A 198 1.87 20.36 -20.02
C PRO A 198 2.50 20.47 -18.63
N VAL A 199 3.00 19.36 -18.10
CA VAL A 199 3.63 19.35 -16.76
C VAL A 199 4.85 20.26 -16.71
N SER A 200 5.66 20.30 -17.77
CA SER A 200 6.81 21.23 -17.89
C SER A 200 6.41 22.69 -17.73
N GLU A 201 5.34 23.14 -18.41
CA GLU A 201 4.82 24.52 -18.29
C GLU A 201 4.43 24.84 -16.84
N VAL A 202 3.85 23.88 -16.12
CA VAL A 202 3.47 24.08 -14.71
C VAL A 202 4.71 24.16 -13.82
N ILE A 203 5.73 23.34 -14.06
CA ILE A 203 6.99 23.34 -13.30
C ILE A 203 7.78 24.65 -13.50
N ASP A 204 7.73 25.23 -14.71
CA ASP A 204 8.44 26.47 -15.07
C ASP A 204 7.77 27.75 -14.53
N ALA A 205 6.61 27.62 -13.88
CA ALA A 205 5.95 28.74 -13.23
C ALA A 205 6.82 29.36 -12.12
N PRO A 206 6.66 30.66 -11.80
CA PRO A 206 7.43 31.34 -10.75
C PRO A 206 6.95 30.96 -9.33
N ILE A 207 6.69 29.67 -9.10
CA ILE A 207 6.25 29.12 -7.83
C ILE A 207 6.83 27.72 -7.67
N GLN A 208 7.07 27.28 -6.43
CA GLN A 208 7.55 25.93 -6.20
C GLN A 208 6.43 24.91 -6.40
N VAL A 209 6.53 24.10 -7.46
CA VAL A 209 5.69 22.92 -7.67
C VAL A 209 6.30 21.72 -6.94
N ASN A 210 5.50 21.08 -6.09
CA ASN A 210 5.92 19.95 -5.26
C ASN A 210 5.52 18.61 -5.88
N TRP A 211 4.29 18.52 -6.41
CA TRP A 211 3.72 17.28 -6.93
C TRP A 211 2.64 17.57 -7.97
N VAL A 212 2.51 16.71 -8.98
CA VAL A 212 1.50 16.85 -10.04
C VAL A 212 0.71 15.55 -10.20
N GLU A 213 -0.62 15.63 -10.36
CA GLU A 213 -1.43 14.49 -10.81
C GLU A 213 -1.39 14.43 -12.33
N ILE A 214 -1.11 13.25 -12.90
CA ILE A 214 -1.13 13.08 -14.34
C ILE A 214 -2.56 12.99 -14.84
N TYR A 215 -2.95 13.98 -15.64
CA TYR A 215 -4.28 14.08 -16.20
C TYR A 215 -4.47 13.09 -17.33
N ASN A 216 -5.58 12.38 -17.27
CA ASN A 216 -6.12 11.59 -18.36
C ASN A 216 -7.64 11.72 -18.35
N GLU A 217 -8.21 12.07 -19.50
CA GLU A 217 -9.65 12.27 -19.67
C GLU A 217 -10.43 10.96 -19.51
N GLU A 218 -9.89 9.85 -20.03
CA GLU A 218 -10.51 8.52 -19.99
C GLU A 218 -10.11 7.71 -18.75
N GLY A 219 -9.08 8.17 -18.02
CA GLY A 219 -8.48 7.45 -16.89
C GLY A 219 -9.40 7.38 -15.67
N LYS A 220 -9.71 6.16 -15.23
CA LYS A 220 -10.42 5.89 -13.96
C LYS A 220 -9.53 6.12 -12.75
N VAL A 221 -8.26 5.72 -12.86
CA VAL A 221 -7.22 5.90 -11.84
C VAL A 221 -6.26 6.98 -12.33
N ARG A 222 -5.75 7.81 -11.42
CA ARG A 222 -4.74 8.83 -11.70
C ARG A 222 -3.68 8.78 -10.63
N GLY A 223 -2.45 8.54 -11.06
CA GLY A 223 -1.26 8.71 -10.23
C GLY A 223 -0.65 10.09 -10.45
N GLY A 224 0.46 10.34 -9.78
CA GLY A 224 1.21 11.57 -9.95
C GLY A 224 2.71 11.39 -9.83
N LEU A 225 3.39 12.53 -9.81
CA LEU A 225 4.83 12.63 -9.80
C LEU A 225 5.26 13.73 -8.84
N THR A 226 6.15 13.40 -7.91
CA THR A 226 6.83 14.41 -7.09
C THR A 226 7.85 15.15 -7.95
N ILE A 227 7.80 16.47 -8.00
CA ILE A 227 8.71 17.27 -8.82
C ILE A 227 10.01 17.54 -8.06
N ARG A 228 9.90 18.06 -6.84
CA ARG A 228 11.05 18.32 -5.96
C ARG A 228 11.14 17.27 -4.87
N LYS A 229 12.16 16.42 -4.95
CA LYS A 229 12.41 15.37 -3.96
C LYS A 229 13.28 15.89 -2.82
N SER A 230 12.74 15.89 -1.61
CA SER A 230 13.51 16.25 -0.39
C SER A 230 14.40 15.12 0.11
N ILE A 231 14.08 13.87 -0.25
CA ILE A 231 14.89 12.67 -0.04
C ILE A 231 14.95 11.95 -1.38
N MET A 232 16.17 11.64 -1.82
CA MET A 232 16.44 10.93 -3.06
C MET A 232 16.94 9.53 -2.74
N GLY A 233 16.40 8.55 -3.46
CA GLY A 233 16.98 7.21 -3.52
C GLY A 233 18.29 7.18 -4.29
N GLU A 234 18.94 6.01 -4.29
CA GLU A 234 20.08 5.76 -5.15
C GLU A 234 19.67 5.97 -6.63
N ASP A 235 20.51 6.69 -7.38
CA ASP A 235 20.29 7.09 -8.79
C ASP A 235 19.08 8.02 -9.08
N GLU A 236 18.41 8.55 -8.05
CA GLU A 236 17.35 9.55 -8.24
C GLU A 236 17.92 10.96 -8.45
N ARG A 237 17.22 11.78 -9.24
CA ARG A 237 17.57 13.19 -9.50
C ARG A 237 16.35 14.10 -9.33
N ASP A 238 16.61 15.36 -9.01
CA ASP A 238 15.57 16.40 -9.03
C ASP A 238 14.99 16.52 -10.45
N ARG A 239 13.67 16.73 -10.55
CA ARG A 239 12.95 16.78 -11.83
C ARG A 239 12.72 18.19 -12.33
N VAL A 240 13.16 19.18 -11.57
CA VAL A 240 13.17 20.59 -12.00
C VAL A 240 14.08 20.73 -13.22
N GLY A 241 13.54 21.28 -14.31
CA GLY A 241 14.27 21.46 -15.57
C GLY A 241 14.35 20.22 -16.46
N MET A 242 13.68 19.11 -16.10
CA MET A 242 13.50 17.99 -17.01
C MET A 242 12.59 18.36 -18.18
N THR A 243 12.90 17.80 -19.34
CA THR A 243 12.07 17.91 -20.55
C THR A 243 10.78 17.09 -20.41
N ASP A 244 9.79 17.36 -21.28
CA ASP A 244 8.54 16.59 -21.33
C ASP A 244 8.78 15.08 -21.50
N GLU A 245 9.77 14.70 -22.31
CA GLU A 245 10.12 13.30 -22.54
C GLU A 245 10.74 12.67 -21.29
N GLU A 246 11.65 13.37 -20.60
CA GLU A 246 12.25 12.88 -19.36
C GLU A 246 11.20 12.70 -18.26
N LEU A 247 10.28 13.68 -18.10
CA LEU A 247 9.17 13.57 -17.14
C LEU A 247 8.25 12.39 -17.46
N LYS A 248 7.98 12.15 -18.76
CA LYS A 248 7.21 11.00 -19.21
C LYS A 248 7.91 9.69 -18.88
N GLN A 249 9.21 9.58 -19.14
CA GLN A 249 9.99 8.37 -18.85
C GLN A 249 10.07 8.08 -17.34
N GLU A 250 10.25 9.11 -16.50
CA GLU A 250 10.20 8.99 -15.04
C GLU A 250 8.87 8.42 -14.56
N TYR A 251 7.75 8.95 -15.06
CA TYR A 251 6.42 8.48 -14.66
C TYR A 251 6.12 7.07 -15.18
N LEU A 252 6.51 6.76 -16.43
CA LEU A 252 6.39 5.40 -16.97
C LEU A 252 7.22 4.40 -16.16
N GLY A 253 8.46 4.77 -15.80
CA GLY A 253 9.34 3.98 -14.95
C GLY A 253 8.72 3.68 -13.59
N ASN A 254 8.09 4.68 -12.96
CA ASN A 254 7.34 4.47 -11.71
C ASN A 254 6.22 3.43 -11.89
N LEU A 255 5.40 3.55 -12.94
CA LEU A 255 4.28 2.62 -13.19
C LEU A 255 4.77 1.20 -13.50
N GLU A 256 5.81 1.04 -14.30
CA GLU A 256 6.45 -0.25 -14.60
C GLU A 256 7.04 -0.88 -13.34
N TYR A 257 7.68 -0.08 -12.50
CA TYR A 257 8.25 -0.54 -11.25
C TYR A 257 7.17 -0.99 -10.26
N LEU A 258 6.02 -0.30 -10.18
CA LEU A 258 4.88 -0.77 -9.38
C LEU A 258 4.36 -2.13 -9.85
N LEU A 259 4.35 -2.37 -11.17
CA LEU A 259 3.92 -3.64 -11.77
C LEU A 259 4.95 -4.77 -11.59
N SER A 260 6.21 -4.45 -11.25
CA SER A 260 7.26 -5.45 -11.00
C SER A 260 7.01 -6.30 -9.75
N GLN A 261 6.24 -5.78 -8.79
CA GLN A 261 5.86 -6.48 -7.54
C GLN A 261 4.33 -6.65 -7.43
N PRO A 262 3.69 -7.48 -8.29
CA PRO A 262 2.24 -7.57 -8.38
C PRO A 262 1.58 -8.07 -7.09
N GLN A 263 2.25 -8.95 -6.34
CA GLN A 263 1.73 -9.46 -5.06
C GLN A 263 1.69 -8.36 -3.99
N LEU A 264 2.72 -7.50 -3.94
CA LEU A 264 2.77 -6.37 -3.02
C LEU A 264 1.73 -5.32 -3.40
N LEU A 265 1.64 -4.96 -4.68
CA LEU A 265 0.63 -4.03 -5.18
C LEU A 265 -0.79 -4.47 -4.83
N ASN A 266 -1.11 -5.75 -5.06
CA ASN A 266 -2.41 -6.31 -4.72
C ASN A 266 -2.67 -6.34 -3.21
N ALA A 267 -1.64 -6.56 -2.39
CA ALA A 267 -1.76 -6.59 -0.94
C ALA A 267 -1.92 -5.18 -0.32
N LEU A 268 -1.31 -4.16 -0.92
CA LEU A 268 -1.47 -2.74 -0.53
C LEU A 268 -2.82 -2.17 -0.97
N GLY A 269 -3.30 -2.60 -2.14
CA GLY A 269 -4.41 -1.96 -2.86
C GLY A 269 -3.98 -0.67 -3.55
N LEU A 270 -4.89 -0.08 -4.34
CA LEU A 270 -4.63 1.19 -5.03
C LEU A 270 -5.17 2.39 -4.25
N ARG A 271 -4.27 3.30 -3.87
CA ARG A 271 -4.59 4.54 -3.15
C ARG A 271 -4.42 5.78 -4.04
N MET A 272 -4.88 5.69 -5.29
CA MET A 272 -4.65 6.69 -6.33
C MET A 272 -5.98 7.34 -6.76
N GLY A 273 -6.00 8.67 -6.87
CA GLY A 273 -7.11 9.46 -7.42
C GLY A 273 -7.47 10.73 -6.62
N SER A 274 -7.88 11.78 -7.33
CA SER A 274 -8.16 13.12 -6.79
C SER A 274 -9.63 13.47 -6.51
N LYS A 275 -10.58 12.86 -7.22
CA LYS A 275 -12.00 13.27 -7.22
C LYS A 275 -12.93 12.27 -6.54
N GLY A 276 -12.65 11.97 -5.27
CA GLY A 276 -13.54 11.11 -4.46
C GLY A 276 -13.70 9.68 -4.96
N ARG A 277 -12.88 9.28 -5.93
CA ARG A 277 -12.82 7.96 -6.53
C ARG A 277 -11.57 7.26 -5.98
N TYR A 278 -11.58 7.02 -4.66
CA TYR A 278 -10.55 6.20 -4.03
C TYR A 278 -10.86 4.73 -4.29
N TYR A 279 -9.94 4.04 -4.96
CA TYR A 279 -10.08 2.62 -5.29
C TYR A 279 -9.59 1.72 -4.16
N VAL A 280 -10.29 1.73 -3.02
CA VAL A 280 -9.97 0.84 -1.90
C VAL A 280 -10.68 -0.51 -2.08
N TYR A 281 -10.20 -1.34 -3.01
CA TYR A 281 -10.57 -2.75 -3.09
C TYR A 281 -9.30 -3.59 -3.26
N PRO A 282 -9.28 -4.90 -2.90
CA PRO A 282 -8.22 -5.80 -3.34
C PRO A 282 -8.17 -5.76 -4.86
N THR A 283 -7.21 -5.01 -5.36
CA THR A 283 -7.10 -4.68 -6.78
C THR A 283 -6.40 -5.81 -7.49
N THR A 284 -6.87 -6.10 -8.69
CA THR A 284 -5.98 -6.65 -9.72
C THR A 284 -4.97 -5.57 -10.08
N VAL A 285 -3.80 -5.94 -10.59
CA VAL A 285 -2.81 -4.97 -11.14
C VAL A 285 -3.32 -4.20 -12.36
N GLU A 286 -4.51 -4.54 -12.84
CA GLU A 286 -5.10 -4.07 -14.10
C GLU A 286 -5.24 -2.54 -14.20
N PRO A 287 -5.71 -1.81 -13.17
CA PRO A 287 -5.85 -0.36 -13.31
C PRO A 287 -4.51 0.35 -13.52
N VAL A 288 -3.41 -0.19 -12.98
CA VAL A 288 -2.06 0.36 -13.20
C VAL A 288 -1.56 0.02 -14.60
N LYS A 289 -1.89 -1.17 -15.14
CA LYS A 289 -1.59 -1.51 -16.55
C LYS A 289 -2.33 -0.59 -17.52
N VAL A 290 -3.63 -0.38 -17.30
CA VAL A 290 -4.43 0.54 -18.12
C VAL A 290 -3.84 1.95 -18.05
N LEU A 291 -3.47 2.42 -16.85
CA LEU A 291 -2.82 3.72 -16.69
C LEU A 291 -1.49 3.79 -17.44
N LEU A 292 -0.65 2.76 -17.35
CA LEU A 292 0.62 2.65 -18.07
C LEU A 292 0.42 2.74 -19.59
N ASP A 293 -0.50 1.96 -20.15
CA ASP A 293 -0.77 1.94 -21.58
C ASP A 293 -1.33 3.28 -22.07
N GLN A 294 -2.26 3.88 -21.31
CA GLN A 294 -2.77 5.21 -21.61
C GLN A 294 -1.67 6.29 -21.56
N THR A 295 -0.76 6.22 -20.58
CA THR A 295 0.36 7.17 -20.48
C THR A 295 1.33 7.02 -21.65
N ARG A 296 1.56 5.80 -22.16
CA ARG A 296 2.43 5.59 -23.34
C ARG A 296 1.89 6.31 -24.57
N GLU A 297 0.58 6.34 -24.75
CA GLU A 297 -0.12 7.00 -25.86
C GLU A 297 -0.10 8.54 -25.78
N GLN A 298 0.09 9.12 -24.59
CA GLN A 298 0.17 10.58 -24.44
C GLN A 298 1.46 11.11 -25.07
N ALA A 299 1.35 12.13 -25.92
CA ALA A 299 2.55 12.79 -26.49
C ALA A 299 3.38 13.49 -25.40
N VAL A 300 2.69 14.18 -24.48
CA VAL A 300 3.28 14.87 -23.32
C VAL A 300 2.41 14.63 -22.09
N LEU A 301 3.01 14.60 -20.91
CA LEU A 301 2.25 14.55 -19.66
C LEU A 301 1.54 15.88 -19.45
N THR A 302 0.25 15.83 -19.13
CA THR A 302 -0.53 17.02 -18.77
C THR A 302 -1.06 16.91 -17.35
N THR A 303 -1.38 18.04 -16.74
CA THR A 303 -1.98 18.08 -15.41
C THR A 303 -3.08 19.14 -15.31
N LYS A 304 -4.07 18.86 -14.46
CA LYS A 304 -5.02 19.85 -13.94
C LYS A 304 -4.86 20.04 -12.43
N ASN A 305 -4.23 19.11 -11.73
CA ASN A 305 -4.24 19.04 -10.28
C ASN A 305 -2.79 18.96 -9.81
N TYR A 306 -2.35 19.90 -9.01
CA TYR A 306 -0.97 19.94 -8.55
C TYR A 306 -0.86 20.64 -7.20
N CYS A 307 0.26 20.38 -6.54
CA CYS A 307 0.57 20.92 -5.23
C CYS A 307 1.71 21.92 -5.36
N ILE A 308 1.54 23.09 -4.78
CA ILE A 308 2.53 24.17 -4.77
C ILE A 308 2.88 24.56 -3.34
N SER A 309 4.00 25.25 -3.18
CA SER A 309 4.36 25.94 -1.95
C SER A 309 5.11 27.23 -2.25
N GLY A 310 5.11 28.16 -1.30
CA GLY A 310 5.84 29.42 -1.44
C GLY A 310 5.54 30.36 -0.29
N LYS A 311 6.20 31.52 -0.29
CA LYS A 311 5.85 32.60 0.63
C LYS A 311 4.45 33.13 0.30
N LYS A 312 3.80 33.76 1.28
CA LYS A 312 2.45 34.35 1.15
C LYS A 312 2.26 35.11 -0.17
N GLN A 313 3.15 36.07 -0.46
CA GLN A 313 3.01 36.92 -1.64
C GLN A 313 3.18 36.13 -2.94
N GLU A 314 4.15 35.21 -3.01
CA GLU A 314 4.39 34.38 -4.21
C GLU A 314 3.16 33.54 -4.55
N ILE A 315 2.50 33.00 -3.53
CA ILE A 315 1.27 32.22 -3.68
C ILE A 315 0.10 33.10 -4.16
N LEU A 316 -0.11 34.26 -3.52
CA LEU A 316 -1.18 35.19 -3.91
C LEU A 316 -1.00 35.68 -5.35
N ASP A 317 0.22 36.07 -5.72
CA ASP A 317 0.58 36.50 -7.07
C ASP A 317 0.29 35.38 -8.08
N TYR A 318 0.71 34.15 -7.78
CA TYR A 318 0.47 33.01 -8.66
C TYR A 318 -1.03 32.72 -8.84
N LEU A 319 -1.82 32.72 -7.77
CA LEU A 319 -3.27 32.52 -7.82
C LEU A 319 -4.01 33.62 -8.61
N ASN A 320 -3.41 34.79 -8.80
CA ASN A 320 -3.94 35.86 -9.65
C ASN A 320 -3.65 35.66 -11.15
N THR A 321 -2.71 34.79 -11.50
CA THR A 321 -2.31 34.53 -12.90
C THR A 321 -3.02 33.33 -13.53
N ILE A 322 -3.64 32.47 -12.73
CA ILE A 322 -4.22 31.20 -13.19
C ILE A 322 -5.74 31.15 -13.06
N ASP A 323 -6.40 30.47 -13.99
CA ASP A 323 -7.82 30.12 -13.91
C ASP A 323 -7.99 28.79 -13.17
N TYR A 324 -8.06 28.89 -11.84
CA TYR A 324 -8.25 27.74 -10.96
C TYR A 324 -9.73 27.49 -10.65
N THR A 325 -10.04 26.22 -10.41
CA THR A 325 -11.38 25.73 -10.08
C THR A 325 -11.51 25.31 -8.63
N SER A 326 -10.42 24.92 -7.98
CA SER A 326 -10.40 24.56 -6.56
C SER A 326 -9.03 24.85 -5.96
N VAL A 327 -9.01 25.26 -4.70
CA VAL A 327 -7.81 25.38 -3.85
C VAL A 327 -8.14 24.77 -2.50
N MET A 328 -7.19 24.02 -1.96
CA MET A 328 -7.19 23.54 -0.59
C MET A 328 -5.87 23.97 0.05
N VAL A 329 -5.95 24.63 1.20
CA VAL A 329 -4.77 24.94 2.01
C VAL A 329 -4.38 23.67 2.74
N ASP A 330 -3.20 23.14 2.40
CA ASP A 330 -2.66 21.93 3.00
C ASP A 330 -1.99 22.20 4.33
N ASP A 331 -1.19 23.28 4.38
CA ASP A 331 -0.48 23.70 5.57
C ASP A 331 -0.09 25.18 5.48
N VAL A 332 0.02 25.83 6.64
CA VAL A 332 0.50 27.21 6.79
C VAL A 332 1.51 27.24 7.92
N ARG A 333 2.71 27.73 7.64
CA ARG A 333 3.77 27.85 8.64
C ARG A 333 4.40 29.22 8.66
N LEU A 334 4.79 29.65 9.84
CA LEU A 334 5.61 30.84 9.99
C LEU A 334 7.07 30.48 9.70
N SER A 335 7.68 31.12 8.70
CA SER A 335 9.13 31.07 8.55
C SER A 335 9.76 31.92 9.64
N ILE A 336 10.62 31.30 10.46
CA ILE A 336 11.49 32.01 11.40
C ILE A 336 12.69 32.62 10.65
N LEU A 337 12.90 32.22 9.39
CA LEU A 337 13.96 32.71 8.54
C LEU A 337 13.43 33.85 7.66
N GLU A 338 13.47 35.07 8.20
CA GLU A 338 13.57 36.27 7.37
C GLU A 338 14.98 36.29 6.77
N ARG A 339 15.08 35.97 5.48
CA ARG A 339 16.27 36.23 4.67
C ARG A 339 15.87 36.92 3.38
#